data_AF-A0A1M5AIS4-F1
#
_entry.id   AF-A0A1M5AIS4-F1
#
_cell.length_a   1.000
_cell.length_b   1.000
_cell.length_c   1.000
_cell.angle_alpha   90.00
_cell.angle_beta   90.00
_cell.angle_gamma   90.00
#
_symmetry.space_group_name_H-M   'P 1'
#
loop_
_entity.id
_entity.type
_entity.pdbx_description
1 polymer ?
#
loop_
_entity_poly.entity_id
_entity_poly.type
_entity_poly.pdbx_seq_one_letter_code
_entity_poly.pdbx_strand_id
1 'polypeptide(L)'
;MRVLTLIFMIVSFLVGGACAGVLSKNIESRMGGNDYSIVEKAQKQIDDLKKQGIDVTKIDDPQAKESLELLEKVPAKWKVDTAGILGMVVAFLAFIMVIVAFMKKEIVTKVSVLVVALSLILWIITPYIEAGKYSGVNPKTIALIALIGLAVSSGCAFMSYKLYLKKATSV
;
A
#
# COMPACT_ATOMS: atom_id res chain seq x y z
N MET A 1 -8.91 -30.19 7.74
CA MET A 1 -8.10 -28.96 8.00
C MET A 1 -7.62 -28.26 6.74
N ARG A 2 -6.98 -28.94 5.77
CA ARG A 2 -6.42 -28.26 4.58
C ARG A 2 -7.44 -27.52 3.70
N VAL A 3 -8.63 -28.07 3.50
CA VAL A 3 -9.70 -27.42 2.71
C VAL A 3 -10.13 -26.11 3.37
N LEU A 4 -10.30 -26.12 4.70
CA LEU A 4 -10.64 -24.94 5.48
C LEU A 4 -9.57 -23.84 5.33
N THR A 5 -8.28 -24.19 5.42
CA THR A 5 -7.18 -23.23 5.22
C THR A 5 -7.16 -22.63 3.81
N LEU A 6 -7.55 -23.39 2.77
CA LEU A 6 -7.63 -22.89 1.41
C LEU A 6 -8.81 -21.91 1.22
N ILE A 7 -9.96 -22.18 1.85
CA ILE A 7 -11.12 -21.29 1.83
C ILE A 7 -10.76 -19.96 2.49
N PHE A 8 -10.21 -19.99 3.71
CA PHE A 8 -9.77 -18.78 4.40
C PHE A 8 -8.71 -18.02 3.61
N MET A 9 -7.74 -18.71 3.00
CA MET A 9 -6.73 -18.10 2.14
C MET A 9 -7.35 -17.30 1.00
N ILE A 10 -8.34 -17.87 0.29
CA ILE A 10 -9.01 -17.21 -0.83
C ILE A 10 -9.80 -16.00 -0.35
N VAL A 11 -10.59 -16.13 0.72
CA VAL A 11 -11.40 -15.02 1.24
C VAL A 11 -10.51 -13.88 1.70
N SER A 12 -9.45 -14.17 2.45
CA SER A 12 -8.49 -13.15 2.89
C SER A 12 -7.72 -12.53 1.73
N PHE A 13 -7.40 -13.30 0.69
CA PHE A 13 -6.81 -12.77 -0.54
C PHE A 13 -7.77 -11.84 -1.28
N LEU A 14 -9.05 -12.19 -1.40
CA LEU A 14 -10.03 -11.34 -2.08
C LEU A 14 -10.16 -9.98 -1.40
N VAL A 15 -10.21 -9.96 -0.06
CA VAL A 15 -10.24 -8.70 0.70
C VAL A 15 -8.91 -7.96 0.60
N GLY A 16 -7.80 -8.61 0.95
CA GLY A 16 -6.50 -7.94 1.01
C GLY A 16 -5.96 -7.52 -0.36
N GLY A 17 -6.11 -8.38 -1.37
CA GLY A 17 -5.72 -8.14 -2.74
C GLY A 17 -6.56 -7.06 -3.43
N ALA A 18 -7.88 -7.02 -3.19
CA ALA A 18 -8.71 -5.93 -3.71
C ALA A 18 -8.33 -4.59 -3.08
N CYS A 19 -8.09 -4.54 -1.76
CA CYS A 19 -7.63 -3.33 -1.09
C CYS A 19 -6.26 -2.85 -1.62
N ALA A 20 -5.30 -3.77 -1.82
CA ALA A 20 -4.01 -3.44 -2.41
C ALA A 20 -4.13 -2.93 -3.85
N GLY A 21 -5.00 -3.54 -4.67
CA GLY A 21 -5.19 -3.18 -6.08
C GLY A 21 -5.96 -1.87 -6.29
N VAL A 22 -6.89 -1.53 -5.40
CA VAL A 22 -7.68 -0.28 -5.48
C VAL A 22 -6.95 0.90 -4.83
N LEU A 23 -5.84 0.65 -4.12
CA LEU A 23 -5.07 1.69 -3.43
C LEU A 23 -4.64 2.83 -4.35
N SER A 24 -4.16 2.54 -5.55
CA SER A 24 -3.75 3.56 -6.54
C SER A 24 -4.92 4.46 -6.93
N LYS A 25 -6.07 3.87 -7.29
CA LYS A 25 -7.30 4.60 -7.64
C LYS A 25 -7.84 5.42 -6.47
N ASN A 26 -7.71 4.92 -5.24
CA ASN A 26 -8.14 5.65 -4.05
C ASN A 26 -7.26 6.87 -3.80
N ILE A 27 -5.94 6.75 -3.99
CA ILE A 27 -5.01 7.87 -3.88
C ILE A 27 -5.29 8.88 -5.01
N GLU A 28 -5.41 8.43 -6.26
CA GLU A 28 -5.69 9.27 -7.43
C GLU A 28 -7.00 10.06 -7.28
N SER A 29 -8.08 9.40 -6.87
CA SER A 29 -9.38 10.04 -6.63
C SER A 29 -9.35 11.09 -5.51
N ARG A 30 -8.46 10.93 -4.51
CA ARG A 30 -8.31 11.86 -3.39
C ARG A 30 -7.38 13.01 -3.68
N MET A 31 -6.43 12.79 -4.59
CA MET A 31 -5.62 13.89 -5.11
C MET A 31 -6.43 14.79 -6.04
N GLY A 32 -7.65 14.41 -6.44
CA GLY A 32 -8.59 15.31 -7.11
C GLY A 32 -8.09 15.85 -8.46
N GLY A 33 -7.13 15.17 -9.09
CA GLY A 33 -6.42 15.72 -10.25
C GLY A 33 -5.59 16.96 -9.91
N ASN A 34 -5.22 17.18 -8.63
CA ASN A 34 -4.30 18.24 -8.22
C ASN A 34 -3.07 18.14 -9.09
N ASP A 35 -2.88 19.18 -9.89
CA ASP A 35 -1.77 19.28 -10.78
C ASP A 35 -0.52 19.38 -9.91
N TYR A 36 0.25 18.29 -9.82
CA TYR A 36 1.52 18.26 -9.10
C TYR A 36 2.45 19.39 -9.55
N SER A 37 2.18 20.00 -10.72
CA SER A 37 2.81 21.24 -11.17
C SER A 37 2.67 22.42 -10.19
N ILE A 38 1.54 22.56 -9.49
CA ILE A 38 1.30 23.63 -8.50
C ILE A 38 2.10 23.35 -7.23
N VAL A 39 2.13 22.10 -6.80
CA VAL A 39 2.89 21.64 -5.62
C VAL A 39 4.39 21.71 -5.89
N GLU A 40 4.85 21.35 -7.09
CA GLU A 40 6.25 21.49 -7.53
C GLU A 40 6.68 22.96 -7.63
N LYS A 41 5.79 23.84 -8.10
CA LYS A 41 6.02 25.31 -8.09
C LYS A 41 6.12 25.86 -6.67
N ALA A 42 5.22 25.45 -5.78
CA ALA A 42 5.24 25.82 -4.36
C ALA A 42 6.52 25.31 -3.66
N GLN A 43 6.92 24.06 -3.93
CA GLN A 43 8.16 23.48 -3.43
C GLN A 43 9.39 24.28 -3.92
N LYS A 44 9.43 24.65 -5.20
CA LYS A 44 10.51 25.50 -5.75
C LYS A 44 10.55 26.88 -5.11
N GLN A 45 9.40 27.54 -4.92
CA GLN A 45 9.34 28.85 -4.27
C GLN A 45 9.91 28.79 -2.85
N ILE A 46 9.55 27.76 -2.08
CA ILE A 46 10.08 27.57 -0.72
C ILE A 46 11.57 27.22 -0.72
N ASP A 47 12.03 26.37 -1.64
CA ASP A 47 13.45 26.02 -1.74
C ASP A 47 14.31 27.21 -2.17
N ASP A 48 13.81 28.08 -3.05
CA ASP A 48 14.49 29.31 -3.44
C ASP A 48 14.52 30.33 -2.29
N LEU A 49 13.43 30.47 -1.53
CA LEU A 49 13.41 31.30 -0.30
C LEU A 49 14.40 30.77 0.77
N LYS A 50 14.48 29.44 0.95
CA LYS A 50 15.49 28.82 1.83
C LYS A 50 16.92 29.06 1.35
N LYS A 51 17.18 28.95 0.04
CA LYS A 51 18.51 29.22 -0.54
C LYS A 51 18.92 30.68 -0.39
N GLN A 52 17.97 31.60 -0.34
CA GLN A 52 18.21 33.02 -0.05
C GLN A 52 18.44 33.30 1.45
N GLY A 53 18.43 32.26 2.30
CA GLY A 53 18.64 32.41 3.75
C GLY A 53 17.41 32.92 4.50
N ILE A 54 16.24 32.96 3.84
CA ILE A 54 15.00 33.42 4.45
C ILE A 54 14.35 32.24 5.19
N ASP A 55 14.14 32.41 6.49
CA ASP A 55 13.48 31.43 7.34
C ASP A 55 11.98 31.40 7.02
N VAL A 56 11.58 30.46 6.14
CA VAL A 56 10.22 30.33 5.58
C VAL A 56 9.14 30.14 6.65
N THR A 57 9.53 29.75 7.87
CA THR A 57 8.63 29.60 9.02
C THR A 57 8.29 30.93 9.73
N LYS A 58 8.99 32.01 9.40
CA LYS A 58 8.79 33.37 9.97
C LYS A 58 8.31 34.40 8.95
N ILE A 59 8.05 33.97 7.71
CA ILE A 59 7.57 34.84 6.65
C ILE A 59 6.07 35.07 6.83
N ASP A 60 5.66 36.32 7.01
CA ASP A 60 4.25 36.75 7.09
C ASP A 60 3.59 36.95 5.71
N ASP A 61 4.27 36.52 4.65
CA ASP A 61 3.82 36.61 3.26
C ASP A 61 2.68 35.59 3.01
N PRO A 62 1.47 36.05 2.62
CA PRO A 62 0.31 35.21 2.38
C PRO A 62 0.60 34.06 1.40
N GLN A 63 1.45 34.30 0.40
CA GLN A 63 1.77 33.33 -0.64
C GLN A 63 2.69 32.20 -0.15
N ALA A 64 3.57 32.48 0.81
CA ALA A 64 4.43 31.47 1.44
C ALA A 64 3.62 30.58 2.41
N LYS A 65 2.67 31.17 3.15
CA LYS A 65 1.74 30.41 4.00
C LYS A 65 0.82 29.49 3.19
N GLU A 66 0.26 29.99 2.09
CA GLU A 66 -0.58 29.17 1.21
C GLU A 66 0.22 28.02 0.56
N SER A 67 1.47 28.29 0.16
CA SER A 67 2.39 27.26 -0.36
C SER A 67 2.78 26.22 0.70
N LEU A 68 3.01 26.63 1.95
CA LEU A 68 3.27 25.73 3.08
C LEU A 68 2.06 24.86 3.40
N GLU A 69 0.87 25.45 3.44
CA GLU A 69 -0.37 24.70 3.66
C GLU A 69 -0.64 23.68 2.54
N LEU A 70 -0.34 24.03 1.28
CA LEU A 70 -0.43 23.11 0.15
C LEU A 70 0.56 21.94 0.28
N LEU A 71 1.79 22.21 0.72
CA LEU A 71 2.80 21.17 0.94
C LEU A 71 2.51 20.28 2.16
N GLU A 72 1.88 20.80 3.20
CA GLU A 72 1.43 20.00 4.34
C GLU A 72 0.25 19.10 3.97
N LYS A 73 -0.67 19.58 3.13
CA LYS A 73 -1.88 18.84 2.74
C LYS A 73 -1.61 17.79 1.66
N VAL A 74 -0.62 18.00 0.79
CA VAL A 74 -0.34 17.08 -0.34
C VAL A 74 0.86 16.19 -0.04
N PRO A 75 0.70 14.85 0.02
CA PRO A 75 1.83 13.96 0.22
C PRO A 75 2.79 13.99 -0.97
N ALA A 76 4.08 13.80 -0.68
CA ALA A 76 5.14 13.77 -1.68
C ALA A 76 4.81 12.79 -2.83
N LYS A 77 4.95 13.27 -4.07
CA LYS A 77 4.63 12.54 -5.32
C LYS A 77 5.21 11.12 -5.37
N TRP A 78 6.48 10.99 -4.98
CA TRP A 78 7.15 9.70 -4.95
C TRP A 78 6.46 8.68 -4.03
N LYS A 79 5.87 9.10 -2.89
CA LYS A 79 5.15 8.19 -1.99
C LYS A 79 3.87 7.67 -2.65
N VAL A 80 3.19 8.54 -3.37
CA VAL A 80 1.94 8.22 -4.06
C VAL A 80 2.19 7.25 -5.21
N ASP A 81 3.11 7.58 -6.12
CA ASP A 81 3.43 6.75 -7.28
C ASP A 81 3.96 5.38 -6.83
N THR A 82 4.88 5.38 -5.87
CA THR A 82 5.46 4.13 -5.35
C THR A 82 4.44 3.28 -4.63
N ALA A 83 3.56 3.86 -3.80
CA ALA A 83 2.51 3.10 -3.12
C ALA A 83 1.50 2.50 -4.11
N GLY A 84 1.14 3.24 -5.17
CA GLY A 84 0.24 2.74 -6.21
C GLY A 84 0.82 1.55 -6.98
N ILE A 85 2.04 1.69 -7.48
CA ILE A 85 2.74 0.62 -8.22
C ILE A 85 2.97 -0.59 -7.31
N LEU A 86 3.48 -0.37 -6.09
CA LEU A 86 3.75 -1.44 -5.15
C LEU A 86 2.48 -2.18 -4.73
N GLY A 87 1.35 -1.47 -4.55
CA GLY A 87 0.06 -2.09 -4.25
C GLY A 87 -0.38 -3.08 -5.33
N MET A 88 -0.24 -2.71 -6.61
CA MET A 88 -0.57 -3.58 -7.73
C MET A 88 0.36 -4.79 -7.83
N VAL A 89 1.67 -4.58 -7.65
CA VAL A 89 2.68 -5.66 -7.65
C VAL A 89 2.41 -6.64 -6.51
N VAL A 90 2.11 -6.15 -5.31
CA VAL A 90 1.78 -6.97 -4.15
C VAL A 90 0.51 -7.78 -4.38
N ALA A 91 -0.54 -7.18 -4.94
CA ALA A 91 -1.77 -7.89 -5.30
C ALA A 91 -1.51 -9.03 -6.31
N PHE A 92 -0.68 -8.77 -7.32
CA PHE A 92 -0.31 -9.77 -8.32
C PHE A 92 0.53 -10.91 -7.73
N LEU A 93 1.51 -10.59 -6.89
CA LEU A 93 2.30 -11.61 -6.18
C LEU A 93 1.44 -12.46 -5.24
N ALA A 94 0.48 -11.85 -4.54
CA ALA A 94 -0.47 -12.56 -3.71
C ALA A 94 -1.37 -13.50 -4.53
N PHE A 95 -1.73 -13.12 -5.76
CA PHE A 95 -2.47 -14.00 -6.67
C PHE A 95 -1.62 -15.21 -7.12
N ILE A 96 -0.36 -14.97 -7.50
CA ILE A 96 0.60 -16.04 -7.82
C ILE A 96 0.76 -16.99 -6.62
N MET A 97 0.87 -16.46 -5.41
CA MET A 97 0.96 -17.24 -4.19
C MET A 97 -0.23 -18.20 -4.05
N VAL A 98 -1.46 -17.71 -4.27
CA VAL A 98 -2.67 -18.55 -4.23
C VAL A 98 -2.60 -19.69 -5.24
N ILE A 99 -2.23 -19.41 -6.50
CA ILE A 99 -2.08 -20.43 -7.55
C ILE A 99 -1.05 -21.49 -7.13
N VAL A 100 0.13 -21.05 -6.68
CA VAL A 100 1.22 -21.93 -6.27
C VAL A 100 0.83 -22.78 -5.05
N ALA A 101 0.06 -22.23 -4.12
CA ALA A 101 -0.49 -22.96 -2.97
C ALA A 101 -1.40 -24.12 -3.41
N PHE A 102 -2.19 -23.93 -4.47
CA PHE A 102 -2.97 -25.00 -5.11
C PHE A 102 -2.09 -26.02 -5.83
N MET A 103 -1.03 -25.56 -6.51
CA MET A 103 -0.05 -26.43 -7.17
C MET A 103 0.83 -27.23 -6.21
N LYS A 104 0.73 -27.00 -4.88
CA LYS A 104 1.51 -27.72 -3.86
C LYS A 104 3.03 -27.60 -4.04
N LYS A 105 3.51 -26.49 -4.60
CA LYS A 105 4.94 -26.27 -4.80
C LYS A 105 5.58 -25.63 -3.56
N GLU A 106 6.81 -26.01 -3.26
CA GLU A 106 7.57 -25.50 -2.11
C GLU A 106 7.78 -23.98 -2.14
N ILE A 107 7.86 -23.41 -3.35
CA ILE A 107 8.06 -21.98 -3.57
C ILE A 107 6.97 -21.12 -2.91
N VAL A 108 5.79 -21.68 -2.60
CA VAL A 108 4.74 -20.98 -1.85
C VAL A 108 5.27 -20.41 -0.54
N THR A 109 6.16 -21.12 0.16
CA THR A 109 6.70 -20.66 1.44
C THR A 109 7.51 -19.37 1.31
N LYS A 110 8.39 -19.31 0.30
CA LYS A 110 9.20 -18.14 -0.02
C LYS A 110 8.32 -16.97 -0.48
N VAL A 111 7.35 -17.25 -1.35
CA VAL A 111 6.42 -16.24 -1.86
C VAL A 111 5.55 -15.68 -0.74
N SER A 112 5.05 -16.52 0.18
CA SER A 112 4.25 -16.07 1.32
C SER A 112 5.00 -15.10 2.22
N VAL A 113 6.28 -15.39 2.55
CA VAL A 113 7.11 -14.47 3.34
C VAL A 113 7.33 -13.15 2.59
N LEU A 114 7.60 -13.23 1.28
CA LEU A 114 7.80 -12.06 0.45
C LEU A 114 6.54 -11.17 0.38
N VAL A 115 5.36 -11.76 0.21
CA VAL A 115 4.08 -11.03 0.16
C VAL A 115 3.84 -10.28 1.48
N VAL A 116 4.11 -10.90 2.63
CA VAL A 116 3.96 -10.22 3.93
C VAL A 116 4.94 -9.05 4.06
N ALA A 117 6.22 -9.27 3.73
CA ALA A 117 7.24 -8.22 3.80
C ALA A 117 6.90 -7.02 2.91
N LEU A 118 6.51 -7.28 1.66
CA LEU A 118 6.12 -6.22 0.72
C LEU A 118 4.82 -5.52 1.14
N SER A 119 3.86 -6.25 1.71
CA SER A 119 2.62 -5.64 2.25
C SER A 119 2.92 -4.71 3.42
N LEU A 120 3.90 -5.05 4.26
CA LEU A 120 4.34 -4.20 5.36
C LEU A 120 5.04 -2.94 4.85
N ILE A 121 5.94 -3.08 3.87
CA ILE A 121 6.58 -1.95 3.19
C ILE A 121 5.53 -1.04 2.56
N LEU A 122 4.55 -1.61 1.85
CA LEU A 122 3.43 -0.89 1.26
C LEU A 122 2.69 -0.06 2.31
N TRP A 123 2.35 -0.67 3.44
CA TRP A 123 1.69 0.06 4.52
C TRP A 123 2.56 1.20 5.05
N ILE A 124 3.87 1.00 5.24
CA ILE A 124 4.79 2.04 5.72
C ILE A 124 4.85 3.23 4.75
N ILE A 125 5.04 2.99 3.46
CA ILE A 125 5.22 4.06 2.46
C ILE A 125 3.91 4.78 2.11
N THR A 126 2.76 4.10 2.26
CA THR A 126 1.46 4.68 1.92
C THR A 126 1.23 5.94 2.75
N PRO A 127 0.95 7.10 2.11
CA PRO A 127 0.69 8.33 2.83
C PRO A 127 -0.67 8.29 3.53
N TYR A 128 -0.75 8.99 4.65
CA TYR A 128 -2.03 9.30 5.27
C TYR A 128 -2.62 10.51 4.54
N ILE A 129 -3.79 10.34 3.93
CA ILE A 129 -4.54 11.42 3.28
C ILE A 129 -5.91 11.43 3.92
N GLU A 130 -6.30 12.54 4.54
CA GLU A 130 -7.56 12.64 5.25
C GLU A 130 -8.76 12.28 4.35
N ALA A 131 -9.72 11.60 4.97
CA ALA A 131 -11.04 11.40 4.39
C ALA A 131 -11.75 12.75 4.31
N GLY A 132 -11.89 13.27 3.10
CA GLY A 132 -12.83 14.36 2.84
C GLY A 132 -14.24 13.97 3.28
N LYS A 133 -15.11 14.97 3.48
CA LYS A 133 -16.48 14.82 4.04
C LYS A 133 -17.37 13.78 3.33
N TYR A 134 -17.02 13.38 2.10
CA TYR A 134 -17.71 12.37 1.28
C TYR A 134 -16.79 11.25 0.78
N SER A 135 -15.54 11.22 1.21
CA SER A 135 -14.48 10.33 0.73
C SER A 135 -14.24 9.25 1.78
N GLY A 136 -14.52 7.98 1.45
CA GLY A 136 -14.58 6.84 2.40
C GLY A 136 -13.28 6.53 3.19
N VAL A 137 -12.84 5.26 3.18
CA VAL A 137 -11.65 4.85 3.98
C VAL A 137 -10.38 5.47 3.41
N ASN A 138 -9.52 6.03 4.29
CA ASN A 138 -8.27 6.66 3.88
C ASN A 138 -7.25 5.66 3.29
N PRO A 139 -6.29 6.09 2.46
CA PRO A 139 -5.35 5.17 1.81
C PRO A 139 -4.50 4.37 2.80
N LYS A 140 -4.09 4.98 3.92
CA LYS A 140 -3.30 4.29 4.96
C LYS A 140 -4.05 3.13 5.59
N THR A 141 -5.34 3.31 5.88
CA THR A 141 -6.23 2.29 6.42
C THR A 141 -6.54 1.23 5.36
N ILE A 142 -6.71 1.60 4.09
CA ILE A 142 -6.83 0.62 2.99
C ILE A 142 -5.57 -0.25 2.92
N ALA A 143 -4.38 0.35 2.99
CA ALA A 143 -3.12 -0.38 3.01
C ALA A 143 -2.96 -1.26 4.25
N LEU A 144 -3.50 -0.84 5.41
CA LEU A 144 -3.54 -1.66 6.62
C LEU A 144 -4.47 -2.87 6.47
N ILE A 145 -5.66 -2.68 5.91
CA ILE A 145 -6.61 -3.77 5.62
C ILE A 145 -5.97 -4.75 4.62
N ALA A 146 -5.30 -4.21 3.60
CA ALA A 146 -4.52 -5.01 2.65
C ALA A 146 -3.45 -5.84 3.36
N LEU A 147 -2.65 -5.22 4.24
CA LEU A 147 -1.62 -5.92 5.04
C LEU A 147 -2.23 -7.05 5.86
N ILE A 148 -3.30 -6.82 6.61
CA ILE A 148 -3.92 -7.83 7.46
C ILE A 148 -4.48 -8.98 6.60
N GLY A 149 -5.22 -8.66 5.53
CA GLY A 149 -5.79 -9.66 4.64
C GLY A 149 -4.71 -10.51 3.95
N LEU A 150 -3.65 -9.88 3.45
CA LEU A 150 -2.54 -10.57 2.81
C LEU A 150 -1.68 -11.35 3.79
N ALA A 151 -1.52 -10.89 5.04
CA ALA A 151 -0.82 -11.63 6.08
C ALA A 151 -1.57 -12.91 6.45
N VAL A 152 -2.89 -12.83 6.65
CA VAL A 152 -3.73 -14.00 6.92
C VAL A 152 -3.71 -14.96 5.73
N SER A 153 -3.86 -14.44 4.50
CA SER A 153 -3.78 -15.26 3.29
C SER A 153 -2.42 -15.98 3.16
N SER A 154 -1.33 -15.27 3.42
CA SER A 154 0.03 -15.83 3.38
C SER A 154 0.25 -16.90 4.46
N GLY A 155 -0.25 -16.67 5.68
CA GLY A 155 -0.20 -17.67 6.75
C GLY A 155 -0.98 -18.94 6.40
N CYS A 156 -2.17 -18.80 5.81
CA CYS A 156 -2.97 -19.93 5.35
C CYS A 156 -2.32 -20.67 4.17
N ALA A 157 -1.69 -19.96 3.23
CA ALA A 157 -0.94 -20.56 2.11
C ALA A 157 0.24 -21.41 2.62
N PHE A 158 1.01 -20.86 3.56
CA PHE A 158 2.13 -21.55 4.21
C PHE A 158 1.65 -22.82 4.95
N MET A 159 0.60 -22.69 5.77
CA MET A 159 0.04 -23.82 6.51
C MET A 159 -0.55 -24.89 5.60
N SER A 160 -1.22 -24.51 4.51
CA SER A 160 -1.77 -25.45 3.52
C SER A 160 -0.69 -26.35 2.92
N TYR A 161 0.50 -25.80 2.64
CA TYR A 161 1.64 -26.57 2.15
C TYR A 161 2.25 -27.49 3.21
N LYS A 162 2.44 -27.00 4.44
CA LYS A 162 2.92 -27.85 5.55
C LYS A 162 1.97 -29.03 5.84
N LEU A 163 0.66 -28.78 5.80
CA LEU A 163 -0.35 -29.84 5.95
C LEU A 163 -0.33 -30.84 4.78
N TYR A 164 -0.04 -30.39 3.56
CA TYR A 164 0.15 -31.28 2.42
C TYR A 164 1.35 -32.20 2.62
N LEU A 165 2.52 -31.63 2.97
CA LEU A 165 3.73 -32.41 3.23
C LEU A 165 3.50 -33.45 4.31
N LYS A 166 2.91 -33.06 5.46
CA LYS A 166 2.60 -33.99 6.55
C LYS A 166 1.74 -35.18 6.11
N LYS A 167 0.77 -34.95 5.21
CA LYS A 167 -0.08 -36.01 4.65
C LYS A 167 0.67 -36.88 3.64
N ALA A 168 1.61 -36.32 2.88
CA ALA A 168 2.39 -37.07 1.90
C ALA A 168 3.45 -37.98 2.56
N THR A 169 3.96 -37.61 3.74
CA THR A 169 4.95 -38.41 4.49
C THR A 169 4.33 -39.44 5.43
N SER A 170 3.02 -39.36 5.69
CA SER A 170 2.28 -40.29 6.56
C SER A 170 1.62 -41.46 5.82
N VAL A 171 1.98 -41.66 4.54
CA VAL A 171 1.56 -42.75 3.66
C VAL A 171 2.82 -43.51 3.27
#